data_AF-A0A818SWQ6-F1
#
_entry.id   AF-A0A818SWQ6-F1
#
_cell.length_a   1.000
_cell.length_b   1.000
_cell.length_c   1.000
_cell.angle_alpha   90.00
_cell.angle_beta   90.00
_cell.angle_gamma   90.00
#
_symmetry.space_group_name_H-M   'P 1'
#
loop_
_entity.id
_entity.type
_entity.pdbx_description
1 polymer ?
#
loop_
_entity_poly.entity_id
_entity_poly.type
_entity_poly.pdbx_seq_one_letter_code
_entity_poly.pdbx_strand_id
1 'polypeptide(L)'
;MRWLLFSYESDAFVKQIDDLLQVVGQTVVHEHHQGKSTIQEIQEKINHHKPNRIIVIVNEQNSENTHSLTTTLTDHLLIPLFITQATINTFPPVPLLLLTFTTENKLTDPNSSINIVQNATDELIKLYSHIINVKLFTPISDEDLKEDILLTKLKSLWEHNPEEYHHITILSDVLPILLAILHDGKITGQIDVCNKGTISLKCFEQLISKQVKKDLTIHPNNINEDLIDNFEKWNKQMISPETRHLYQASFIVPNAEESLHQYLQQKSIQLSQSKSKIILVTGGCGFIGSTFINHWLETYPEDRIINIDRLDPVSNLKNVQNSTSSNYSLIVADINNKDIVLHLMKQYNITHIVHFAVQAHLDNTFGNSVTFTESNVYGTHSVLEAARIYGKIQKFIHISTDEVYGETAAGSYQETNLLNPLNPYAATIAAAEFLVKSYGESFKLLYCIVRLSNVYGPRQHFEKIIPAFINNLLKGEKLKIHGDGSQTRLYIYVEDVIRAIETILHKGKTRTIYNIGGENELSVIDIAKKLLKKLQPDKIPNDVITYDEGRAFTEKRYSTTSTSGAIKSLGWKTNISFDEGLNKTIQWYKEHQDYWIKDDDKIV
;
A
#
# COMPACT_ATOMS: atom_id res chain seq x y z
N MET A 1 15.05 -13.85 9.72
CA MET A 1 14.90 -15.32 9.75
C MET A 1 16.00 -15.91 8.90
N ARG A 2 16.73 -16.89 9.42
CA ARG A 2 17.70 -17.64 8.60
C ARG A 2 16.97 -18.81 7.96
N TRP A 3 17.08 -18.94 6.65
CA TRP A 3 16.50 -20.04 5.89
C TRP A 3 17.64 -20.94 5.41
N LEU A 4 17.42 -22.25 5.48
CA LEU A 4 18.32 -23.25 4.90
C LEU A 4 17.57 -23.95 3.77
N LEU A 5 18.15 -23.94 2.57
CA LEU A 5 17.55 -24.49 1.36
C LEU A 5 18.34 -25.70 0.88
N PHE A 6 17.67 -26.85 0.75
CA PHE A 6 18.22 -28.05 0.13
C PHE A 6 17.53 -28.31 -1.21
N SER A 7 18.34 -28.41 -2.27
CA SER A 7 17.89 -28.75 -3.63
C SER A 7 18.69 -29.93 -4.17
N TYR A 8 18.00 -30.86 -4.85
CA TYR A 8 18.61 -32.08 -5.35
C TYR A 8 18.94 -32.07 -6.85
N GLU A 9 18.43 -31.14 -7.68
CA GLU A 9 18.74 -31.21 -9.13
C GLU A 9 18.73 -29.89 -9.94
N SER A 10 17.99 -28.83 -9.59
CA SER A 10 17.81 -27.67 -10.50
C SER A 10 18.22 -26.31 -9.93
N ASP A 11 19.24 -25.68 -10.54
CA ASP A 11 19.74 -24.34 -10.23
C ASP A 11 18.72 -23.22 -10.56
N ALA A 12 17.92 -23.39 -11.62
CA ALA A 12 16.93 -22.40 -12.03
C ALA A 12 15.82 -22.24 -10.97
N PHE A 13 15.49 -23.34 -10.29
CA PHE A 13 14.49 -23.38 -9.24
C PHE A 13 14.98 -22.77 -7.93
N VAL A 14 16.20 -23.13 -7.54
CA VAL A 14 16.90 -22.52 -6.41
C VAL A 14 16.95 -21.01 -6.60
N LYS A 15 17.32 -20.56 -7.80
CA LYS A 15 17.35 -19.14 -8.15
C LYS A 15 16.00 -18.42 -7.99
N GLN A 16 14.87 -19.03 -8.38
CA GLN A 16 13.55 -18.40 -8.20
C GLN A 16 13.16 -18.26 -6.72
N ILE A 17 13.44 -19.28 -5.90
CA ILE A 17 13.24 -19.21 -4.44
C ILE A 17 14.18 -18.18 -3.82
N ASP A 18 15.42 -18.09 -4.31
CA ASP A 18 16.42 -17.17 -3.82
C ASP A 18 16.06 -15.73 -4.14
N ASP A 19 15.65 -15.44 -5.37
CA ASP A 19 15.17 -14.13 -5.79
C ASP A 19 13.99 -13.70 -4.89
N LEU A 20 13.06 -14.62 -4.61
CA LEU A 20 11.92 -14.37 -3.70
C LEU A 20 12.35 -14.12 -2.25
N LEU A 21 13.28 -14.90 -1.71
CA LEU A 21 13.75 -14.75 -0.32
C LEU A 21 14.66 -13.52 -0.14
N GLN A 22 15.39 -13.12 -1.19
CA GLN A 22 16.16 -11.88 -1.24
C GLN A 22 15.25 -10.65 -1.16
N VAL A 23 14.11 -10.67 -1.84
CA VAL A 23 13.09 -9.59 -1.78
C VAL A 23 12.62 -9.35 -0.33
N VAL A 24 12.59 -10.37 0.52
CA VAL A 24 12.18 -10.25 1.94
C VAL A 24 13.37 -9.98 2.88
N GLY A 25 14.58 -9.73 2.35
CA GLY A 25 15.77 -9.39 3.13
C GLY A 25 16.26 -10.51 4.04
N GLN A 26 16.05 -11.77 3.66
CA GLN A 26 16.44 -12.94 4.45
C GLN A 26 17.79 -13.49 3.99
N THR A 27 18.61 -13.94 4.93
CA THR A 27 19.85 -14.66 4.61
C THR A 27 19.51 -16.13 4.35
N VAL A 28 19.79 -16.59 3.13
CA VAL A 28 19.63 -17.98 2.71
C VAL A 28 21.00 -18.63 2.67
N VAL A 29 21.11 -19.82 3.23
CA VAL A 29 22.28 -20.68 3.03
C VAL A 29 21.86 -21.75 2.02
N HIS A 30 22.55 -21.80 0.88
CA HIS A 30 22.28 -22.75 -0.19
C HIS A 30 23.18 -23.96 -0.04
N GLU A 31 22.59 -25.15 -0.18
CA GLU A 31 23.33 -26.40 -0.27
C GLU A 31 22.84 -27.15 -1.50
N HIS A 32 23.62 -27.07 -2.58
CA HIS A 32 23.34 -27.72 -3.85
C HIS A 32 24.03 -29.08 -3.88
N HIS A 33 23.28 -30.15 -4.13
CA HIS A 33 23.83 -31.50 -4.11
C HIS A 33 23.58 -32.23 -5.45
N GLN A 34 24.64 -32.39 -6.24
CA GLN A 34 24.67 -33.39 -7.31
C GLN A 34 25.27 -34.69 -6.74
N GLY A 35 24.46 -35.49 -6.05
CA GLY A 35 24.87 -36.79 -5.49
C GLY A 35 24.23 -37.15 -4.14
N LYS A 36 24.47 -38.40 -3.69
CA LYS A 36 23.98 -38.93 -2.41
C LYS A 36 24.68 -38.24 -1.22
N SER A 37 24.13 -37.17 -0.69
CA SER A 37 24.54 -36.62 0.62
C SER A 37 24.11 -37.55 1.73
N THR A 38 24.96 -37.77 2.73
CA THR A 38 24.56 -38.53 3.93
C THR A 38 23.77 -37.63 4.89
N ILE A 39 22.77 -38.18 5.59
CA ILE A 39 21.95 -37.46 6.58
C ILE A 39 22.81 -36.77 7.66
N GLN A 40 23.99 -37.31 7.96
CA GLN A 40 24.97 -36.69 8.88
C GLN A 40 25.47 -35.34 8.38
N GLU A 41 25.74 -35.17 7.09
CA GLU A 41 26.21 -33.88 6.53
C GLU A 41 25.13 -32.81 6.61
N ILE A 42 23.86 -33.19 6.40
CA ILE A 42 22.70 -32.31 6.53
C ILE A 42 22.55 -31.86 8.00
N GLN A 43 22.71 -32.77 8.96
CA GLN A 43 22.66 -32.47 10.40
C GLN A 43 23.78 -31.51 10.84
N GLU A 44 25.01 -31.75 10.40
CA GLU A 44 26.14 -30.87 10.73
C GLU A 44 25.89 -29.44 10.24
N LYS A 45 25.34 -29.29 9.03
CA LYS A 45 24.99 -27.97 8.45
C LYS A 45 23.86 -27.27 9.19
N ILE A 46 22.81 -27.99 9.60
CA ILE A 46 21.74 -27.42 10.43
C ILE A 46 22.28 -26.97 11.78
N ASN A 47 23.12 -27.78 12.42
CA ASN A 47 23.73 -27.47 13.70
C ASN A 47 24.70 -26.28 13.60
N HIS A 48 25.39 -26.15 12.47
CA HIS A 48 26.31 -25.05 12.18
C HIS A 48 25.55 -23.73 11.91
N HIS A 49 24.56 -23.74 11.01
CA HIS A 49 23.86 -22.54 10.57
C HIS A 49 22.71 -22.10 11.49
N LYS A 50 22.14 -23.05 12.25
CA LYS A 50 20.99 -22.88 13.16
C LYS A 50 19.85 -22.10 12.50
N PRO A 51 19.27 -22.61 11.39
CA PRO A 51 18.23 -21.90 10.67
C PRO A 51 16.92 -21.86 11.47
N ASN A 52 16.14 -20.81 11.26
CA ASN A 52 14.82 -20.68 11.87
C ASN A 52 13.73 -21.37 11.04
N ARG A 53 14.03 -21.78 9.80
CA ARG A 53 13.15 -22.48 8.85
C ARG A 53 13.96 -23.25 7.82
N ILE A 54 13.39 -24.34 7.32
CA ILE A 54 14.05 -25.23 6.36
C ILE A 54 13.11 -25.47 5.18
N ILE A 55 13.65 -25.42 3.96
CA ILE A 55 12.97 -25.79 2.73
C ILE A 55 13.72 -26.96 2.11
N VAL A 56 13.01 -28.05 1.82
CA VAL A 56 13.55 -29.21 1.12
C VAL A 56 12.74 -29.44 -0.15
N ILE A 57 13.44 -29.56 -1.27
CA ILE A 57 12.86 -29.73 -2.59
C ILE A 57 13.23 -31.12 -3.10
N VAL A 58 12.25 -31.98 -3.31
CA VAL A 58 12.48 -33.34 -3.82
C VAL A 58 11.81 -33.47 -5.19
N ASN A 59 12.62 -33.70 -6.22
CA ASN A 59 12.17 -34.00 -7.59
C ASN A 59 12.65 -35.40 -7.99
N GLU A 60 11.89 -36.07 -8.85
CA GLU A 60 12.21 -37.41 -9.36
C GLU A 60 12.54 -37.28 -10.85
N GLN A 61 13.82 -37.39 -11.27
CA GLN A 61 14.17 -37.55 -12.68
C GLN A 61 15.04 -38.77 -12.97
N ASN A 62 14.77 -39.30 -14.17
CA ASN A 62 15.18 -40.55 -14.77
C ASN A 62 16.70 -40.82 -14.74
N SER A 63 17.07 -42.01 -14.26
CA SER A 63 18.31 -42.67 -14.70
C SER A 63 18.07 -43.32 -16.07
N GLU A 64 18.50 -42.66 -17.14
CA GLU A 64 18.70 -43.33 -18.43
C GLU A 64 19.86 -44.31 -18.29
N ASN A 65 19.57 -45.56 -17.93
CA ASN A 65 20.20 -46.75 -18.51
C ASN A 65 19.63 -48.06 -17.92
N THR A 66 19.42 -49.01 -18.82
CA THR A 66 19.33 -50.48 -18.64
C THR A 66 17.96 -51.15 -18.42
N HIS A 67 17.63 -51.99 -19.41
CA HIS A 67 16.69 -53.10 -19.39
C HIS A 67 16.97 -54.14 -18.26
N SER A 68 16.70 -53.81 -17.00
CA SER A 68 16.51 -54.84 -15.97
C SER A 68 15.51 -54.39 -14.89
N LEU A 69 14.25 -54.28 -15.29
CA LEU A 69 13.10 -54.05 -14.42
C LEU A 69 12.89 -55.26 -13.51
N THR A 70 13.49 -55.26 -12.32
CA THR A 70 12.91 -55.83 -11.08
C THR A 70 13.82 -55.63 -9.86
N THR A 71 15.14 -55.44 -10.02
CA THR A 71 16.09 -55.33 -8.89
C THR A 71 16.51 -53.91 -8.51
N THR A 72 16.41 -52.93 -9.41
CA THR A 72 16.82 -51.53 -9.14
C THR A 72 15.71 -50.68 -8.50
N LEU A 73 14.46 -51.14 -8.54
CA LEU A 73 13.32 -50.44 -7.94
C LEU A 73 13.42 -50.38 -6.40
N THR A 74 14.09 -51.32 -5.76
CA THR A 74 14.30 -51.30 -4.30
C THR A 74 15.34 -50.28 -3.84
N ASP A 75 16.43 -50.09 -4.60
CA ASP A 75 17.54 -49.22 -4.17
C ASP A 75 17.28 -47.72 -4.39
N HIS A 76 16.40 -47.37 -5.33
CA HIS A 76 16.04 -45.98 -5.63
C HIS A 76 14.84 -45.48 -4.82
N LEU A 77 13.86 -46.35 -4.51
CA LEU A 77 12.76 -46.03 -3.57
C LEU A 77 13.24 -45.83 -2.13
N LEU A 78 14.30 -46.54 -1.73
CA LEU A 78 14.90 -46.38 -0.42
C LEU A 78 15.50 -44.99 -0.22
N ILE A 79 15.86 -44.24 -1.27
CA ILE A 79 16.54 -42.93 -1.12
C ILE A 79 15.56 -41.81 -0.71
N PRO A 80 14.42 -41.57 -1.40
CA PRO A 80 13.41 -40.62 -0.94
C PRO A 80 12.81 -41.01 0.40
N LEU A 81 12.60 -42.30 0.67
CA LEU A 81 12.09 -42.78 1.96
C LEU A 81 13.14 -42.65 3.08
N PHE A 82 14.43 -42.92 2.84
CA PHE A 82 15.49 -42.68 3.84
C PHE A 82 15.68 -41.20 4.10
N ILE A 83 15.62 -40.35 3.07
CA ILE A 83 15.67 -38.90 3.24
C ILE A 83 14.42 -38.46 4.03
N THR A 84 13.20 -38.70 3.58
CA THR A 84 12.01 -38.28 4.36
C THR A 84 11.95 -38.86 5.78
N GLN A 85 12.14 -40.17 5.99
CA GLN A 85 12.06 -40.77 7.33
C GLN A 85 13.22 -40.35 8.25
N ALA A 86 14.46 -40.30 7.76
CA ALA A 86 15.63 -40.00 8.61
C ALA A 86 15.89 -38.49 8.73
N THR A 87 15.58 -37.70 7.71
CA THR A 87 15.67 -36.23 7.74
C THR A 87 14.60 -35.71 8.70
N ILE A 88 13.34 -36.18 8.65
CA ILE A 88 12.27 -35.73 9.58
C ILE A 88 12.54 -36.07 11.07
N ASN A 89 13.06 -37.26 11.38
CA ASN A 89 13.37 -37.66 12.76
C ASN A 89 14.56 -36.92 13.39
N THR A 90 15.33 -36.16 12.60
CA THR A 90 16.59 -35.55 13.02
C THR A 90 16.55 -34.02 13.07
N PHE A 91 15.44 -33.40 12.67
CA PHE A 91 15.29 -31.95 12.74
C PHE A 91 14.81 -31.46 14.11
N PRO A 92 15.30 -30.30 14.59
CA PRO A 92 14.65 -29.58 15.68
C PRO A 92 13.22 -29.15 15.28
N PRO A 93 12.31 -28.85 16.22
CA PRO A 93 10.90 -28.50 15.96
C PRO A 93 10.76 -27.12 15.32
N VAL A 94 11.22 -27.02 14.08
CA VAL A 94 11.35 -25.81 13.28
C VAL A 94 10.47 -25.98 12.05
N PRO A 95 9.70 -24.96 11.61
CA PRO A 95 8.80 -25.12 10.47
C PRO A 95 9.53 -25.60 9.21
N LEU A 96 9.01 -26.68 8.60
CA LEU A 96 9.57 -27.35 7.42
C LEU A 96 8.58 -27.33 6.26
N LEU A 97 9.05 -26.87 5.09
CA LEU A 97 8.36 -27.05 3.81
C LEU A 97 8.96 -28.22 3.05
N LEU A 98 8.11 -29.19 2.70
CA LEU A 98 8.45 -30.24 1.76
C LEU A 98 7.69 -30.01 0.45
N LEU A 99 8.43 -29.84 -0.64
CA LEU A 99 7.88 -29.76 -1.99
C LEU A 99 8.15 -31.08 -2.72
N THR A 100 7.08 -31.79 -3.10
CA THR A 100 7.16 -33.03 -3.88
C THR A 100 6.50 -32.85 -5.24
N PHE A 101 7.24 -33.14 -6.31
CA PHE A 101 6.74 -33.08 -7.69
C PHE A 101 6.37 -34.49 -8.17
N THR A 102 5.23 -34.64 -8.85
CA THR A 102 4.83 -35.91 -9.47
C THR A 102 4.25 -35.67 -10.86
N THR A 103 4.76 -36.37 -11.87
CA THR A 103 4.43 -36.12 -13.28
C THR A 103 3.63 -37.22 -13.98
N GLU A 104 3.31 -38.35 -13.34
CA GLU A 104 2.63 -39.46 -14.03
C GLU A 104 1.20 -39.76 -13.56
N ASN A 105 0.34 -39.95 -14.56
CA ASN A 105 -1.04 -40.39 -14.45
C ASN A 105 -1.13 -41.93 -14.55
N LYS A 106 -0.48 -42.66 -13.62
CA LYS A 106 -0.64 -44.14 -13.48
C LYS A 106 -1.23 -44.50 -12.13
N LEU A 107 -2.48 -44.07 -11.93
CA LEU A 107 -3.30 -44.37 -10.76
C LEU A 107 -4.02 -45.73 -10.85
N THR A 108 -3.36 -46.78 -11.35
CA THR A 108 -3.93 -48.15 -11.34
C THR A 108 -3.05 -49.21 -10.69
N ASP A 109 -1.79 -48.91 -10.31
CA ASP A 109 -0.96 -49.87 -9.57
C ASP A 109 -0.67 -49.37 -8.14
N PRO A 110 -1.25 -49.97 -7.09
CA PRO A 110 -0.93 -49.65 -5.70
C PRO A 110 0.54 -49.95 -5.32
N ASN A 111 1.27 -50.72 -6.15
CA ASN A 111 2.70 -50.99 -5.98
C ASN A 111 3.59 -50.07 -6.82
N SER A 112 3.03 -49.05 -7.49
CA SER A 112 3.85 -48.07 -8.18
C SER A 112 4.73 -47.31 -7.17
N SER A 113 5.96 -47.01 -7.58
CA SER A 113 6.95 -46.28 -6.78
C SER A 113 6.38 -44.98 -6.20
N ILE A 114 5.55 -44.31 -7.00
CA ILE A 114 4.88 -43.05 -6.69
C ILE A 114 3.84 -43.23 -5.58
N ASN A 115 2.96 -44.23 -5.68
CA ASN A 115 1.95 -44.49 -4.64
C ASN A 115 2.60 -44.90 -3.32
N ILE A 116 3.72 -45.63 -3.36
CA ILE A 116 4.45 -46.01 -2.14
C ILE A 116 5.08 -44.78 -1.47
N VAL A 117 5.72 -43.89 -2.23
CA VAL A 117 6.30 -42.63 -1.69
C VAL A 117 5.19 -41.71 -1.18
N GLN A 118 4.10 -41.53 -1.94
CA GLN A 118 2.96 -40.71 -1.51
C GLN A 118 2.35 -41.24 -0.22
N ASN A 119 2.04 -42.53 -0.14
CA ASN A 119 1.47 -43.14 1.06
C ASN A 119 2.44 -43.07 2.26
N ALA A 120 3.74 -43.25 2.04
CA ALA A 120 4.74 -43.12 3.10
C ALA A 120 4.86 -41.68 3.61
N THR A 121 4.86 -40.69 2.72
CA THR A 121 4.90 -39.27 3.10
C THR A 121 3.62 -38.87 3.84
N ASP A 122 2.46 -39.37 3.40
CA ASP A 122 1.15 -39.08 3.99
C ASP A 122 1.00 -39.68 5.40
N GLU A 123 1.52 -40.89 5.62
CA GLU A 123 1.58 -41.50 6.96
C GLU A 123 2.59 -40.79 7.87
N LEU A 124 3.72 -40.32 7.31
CA LEU A 124 4.72 -39.57 8.07
C LEU A 124 4.21 -38.21 8.52
N ILE A 125 3.50 -37.46 7.68
CA ILE A 125 2.99 -36.12 8.00
C ILE A 125 1.99 -36.15 9.17
N LYS A 126 1.20 -37.24 9.29
CA LYS A 126 0.27 -37.43 10.42
C LYS A 126 0.99 -37.50 11.78
N LEU A 127 2.28 -37.79 11.79
CA LEU A 127 3.09 -37.94 13.00
C LEU A 127 3.78 -36.64 13.45
N TYR A 128 3.78 -35.57 12.64
CA TYR A 128 4.55 -34.34 12.93
C TYR A 128 3.75 -33.04 12.75
N SER A 129 3.62 -32.27 13.83
CA SER A 129 2.79 -31.06 13.91
C SER A 129 3.49 -29.76 13.45
N HIS A 130 4.48 -29.84 12.56
CA HIS A 130 5.26 -28.66 12.12
C HIS A 130 5.67 -28.73 10.63
N ILE A 131 5.06 -29.64 9.88
CA ILE A 131 5.38 -29.92 8.48
C ILE A 131 4.21 -29.52 7.59
N ILE A 132 4.53 -28.90 6.46
CA ILE A 132 3.61 -28.69 5.34
C ILE A 132 4.15 -29.43 4.14
N ASN A 133 3.36 -30.34 3.58
CA ASN A 133 3.67 -31.02 2.34
C ASN A 133 2.80 -30.46 1.21
N VAL A 134 3.40 -30.15 0.07
CA VAL A 134 2.67 -29.62 -1.08
C VAL A 134 2.84 -30.56 -2.27
N LYS A 135 1.71 -31.05 -2.78
CA LYS A 135 1.65 -31.89 -3.98
C LYS A 135 1.16 -31.08 -5.16
N LEU A 136 1.87 -31.15 -6.28
CA LEU A 136 1.54 -30.41 -7.51
C LEU A 136 1.02 -31.38 -8.57
N PHE A 137 -0.17 -31.12 -9.10
CA PHE A 137 -0.84 -31.95 -10.11
C PHE A 137 -1.14 -31.17 -11.39
N THR A 138 -1.07 -31.84 -12.55
CA THR A 138 -1.48 -31.28 -13.86
C THR A 138 -2.60 -32.14 -14.47
N PRO A 139 -3.83 -31.61 -14.62
CA PRO A 139 -4.95 -32.37 -15.16
C PRO A 139 -4.85 -32.51 -16.69
N ILE A 140 -5.16 -33.69 -17.23
CA ILE A 140 -5.25 -33.97 -18.68
C ILE A 140 -6.73 -34.03 -19.07
N SER A 141 -7.15 -33.39 -20.18
CA SER A 141 -8.53 -33.52 -20.72
C SER A 141 -8.54 -33.96 -22.18
N ASP A 142 -9.69 -34.43 -22.67
CA ASP A 142 -9.86 -34.85 -24.07
C ASP A 142 -10.34 -33.74 -25.01
N GLU A 143 -10.69 -32.55 -24.49
CA GLU A 143 -11.14 -31.41 -25.30
C GLU A 143 -9.97 -30.67 -25.99
N ASP A 144 -10.11 -30.34 -27.28
CA ASP A 144 -9.21 -29.43 -28.00
C ASP A 144 -9.40 -28.00 -27.44
N LEU A 145 -8.49 -27.59 -26.56
CA LEU A 145 -8.53 -26.28 -25.91
C LEU A 145 -8.09 -25.17 -26.86
N LYS A 146 -8.72 -23.99 -26.75
CA LYS A 146 -8.18 -22.75 -27.34
C LYS A 146 -6.83 -22.45 -26.68
N GLU A 147 -5.84 -21.97 -27.43
CA GLU A 147 -4.51 -21.63 -26.91
C GLU A 147 -4.61 -20.66 -25.72
N ASP A 148 -4.61 -21.21 -24.51
CA ASP A 148 -4.58 -20.45 -23.26
C ASP A 148 -3.17 -19.92 -22.98
N ILE A 149 -3.08 -18.88 -22.16
CA ILE A 149 -1.82 -18.22 -21.76
C ILE A 149 -0.78 -19.24 -21.23
N LEU A 150 -1.25 -20.29 -20.55
CA LEU A 150 -0.41 -21.38 -20.06
C LEU A 150 0.17 -22.22 -21.20
N LEU A 151 -0.65 -22.55 -22.21
CA LEU A 151 -0.20 -23.28 -23.41
C LEU A 151 0.81 -22.45 -24.21
N THR A 152 0.59 -21.14 -24.33
CA THR A 152 1.53 -20.21 -24.98
C THR A 152 2.87 -20.16 -24.23
N LYS A 153 2.85 -20.13 -22.90
CA LYS A 153 4.06 -20.15 -22.07
C LYS A 153 4.80 -21.49 -22.13
N LEU A 154 4.08 -22.61 -22.05
CA LEU A 154 4.66 -23.96 -22.17
C LEU A 154 5.29 -24.19 -23.54
N LYS A 155 4.62 -23.72 -24.61
CA LYS A 155 5.13 -23.78 -25.99
C LYS A 155 6.36 -22.89 -26.16
N SER A 156 6.34 -21.68 -25.61
CA SER A 156 7.50 -20.76 -25.60
C SER A 156 8.69 -21.33 -24.83
N LEU A 157 8.46 -21.92 -23.65
CA LEU A 157 9.52 -22.54 -22.83
C LEU A 157 10.10 -23.78 -23.52
N TRP A 158 9.25 -24.63 -24.09
CA TRP A 158 9.69 -25.79 -24.89
C TRP A 158 10.53 -25.37 -26.11
N GLU A 159 10.15 -24.29 -26.80
CA GLU A 159 10.84 -23.82 -28.01
C GLU A 159 12.20 -23.18 -27.71
N HIS A 160 12.40 -22.60 -26.52
CA HIS A 160 13.63 -21.89 -26.17
C HIS A 160 14.57 -22.70 -25.26
N ASN A 161 14.06 -23.51 -24.33
CA ASN A 161 14.82 -24.33 -23.39
C ASN A 161 14.07 -25.65 -23.07
N PRO A 162 14.23 -26.71 -23.89
CA PRO A 162 13.51 -27.97 -23.71
C PRO A 162 13.78 -28.67 -22.36
N GLU A 163 14.95 -28.44 -21.75
CA GLU A 163 15.32 -29.01 -20.44
C GLU A 163 14.58 -28.36 -19.26
N GLU A 164 14.06 -27.14 -19.43
CA GLU A 164 13.27 -26.43 -18.39
C GLU A 164 11.80 -26.89 -18.36
N TYR A 165 11.38 -27.75 -19.30
CA TYR A 165 9.99 -28.17 -19.48
C TYR A 165 9.40 -28.97 -18.31
N HIS A 166 10.26 -29.59 -17.49
CA HIS A 166 9.82 -30.34 -16.31
C HIS A 166 9.35 -29.44 -15.16
N HIS A 167 9.47 -28.13 -15.29
CA HIS A 167 9.14 -27.15 -14.26
C HIS A 167 7.96 -26.31 -14.72
N ILE A 168 6.75 -26.85 -14.55
CA ILE A 168 5.53 -26.14 -14.93
C ILE A 168 5.39 -24.88 -14.07
N THR A 169 5.06 -23.78 -14.75
CA THR A 169 4.71 -22.40 -14.32
C THR A 169 3.79 -22.23 -13.10
N ILE A 170 3.33 -23.30 -12.46
CA ILE A 170 2.46 -23.25 -11.27
C ILE A 170 3.21 -22.70 -10.07
N LEU A 171 4.52 -23.00 -9.95
CA LEU A 171 5.22 -22.68 -8.73
C LEU A 171 5.48 -21.19 -8.57
N SER A 172 5.75 -20.44 -9.65
CA SER A 172 5.86 -18.97 -9.56
C SER A 172 4.59 -18.34 -8.97
N ASP A 173 3.44 -18.94 -9.26
CA ASP A 173 2.14 -18.40 -8.87
C ASP A 173 1.72 -18.86 -7.46
N VAL A 174 2.18 -20.05 -7.04
CA VAL A 174 1.76 -20.68 -5.78
C VAL A 174 2.81 -20.56 -4.67
N LEU A 175 4.10 -20.47 -5.01
CA LEU A 175 5.21 -20.37 -4.04
C LEU A 175 5.08 -19.18 -3.07
N PRO A 176 4.64 -17.97 -3.50
CA PRO A 176 4.39 -16.87 -2.56
C PRO A 176 3.34 -17.22 -1.50
N ILE A 177 2.31 -17.99 -1.88
CA ILE A 177 1.25 -18.46 -0.98
C ILE A 177 1.82 -19.50 0.00
N LEU A 178 2.63 -20.45 -0.48
CA LEU A 178 3.22 -21.49 0.36
C LEU A 178 4.20 -20.91 1.38
N LEU A 179 5.08 -20.00 0.95
CA LEU A 179 6.00 -19.27 1.82
C LEU A 179 5.26 -18.46 2.89
N ALA A 180 4.10 -17.92 2.55
CA ALA A 180 3.25 -17.21 3.50
C ALA A 180 2.60 -18.11 4.55
N ILE A 181 2.18 -19.32 4.15
CA ILE A 181 1.61 -20.32 5.05
C ILE A 181 2.70 -20.80 6.04
N LEU A 182 3.91 -21.10 5.56
CA LEU A 182 5.07 -21.39 6.41
C LEU A 182 5.45 -20.23 7.31
N HIS A 183 5.18 -19.00 6.86
CA HIS A 183 5.44 -17.82 7.65
C HIS A 183 4.62 -17.75 8.93
N ASP A 184 3.37 -18.19 8.87
CA ASP A 184 2.49 -18.09 10.03
C ASP A 184 2.63 -19.27 10.99
N GLY A 185 3.17 -20.41 10.53
CA GLY A 185 3.40 -21.59 11.35
C GLY A 185 2.13 -22.22 11.93
N LYS A 186 0.95 -21.80 11.46
CA LYS A 186 -0.37 -22.22 11.95
C LYS A 186 -0.99 -23.38 11.16
N ILE A 187 -0.43 -23.70 10.01
CA ILE A 187 -0.95 -24.70 9.09
C ILE A 187 0.10 -25.81 8.99
N THR A 188 -0.35 -27.05 9.17
CA THR A 188 0.46 -28.27 9.13
C THR A 188 -0.39 -29.33 8.45
N GLY A 189 0.20 -30.17 7.60
CA GLY A 189 -0.53 -31.16 6.81
C GLY A 189 -0.23 -31.09 5.32
N GLN A 190 -1.08 -31.70 4.51
CA GLN A 190 -0.95 -31.77 3.06
C GLN A 190 -1.76 -30.68 2.37
N ILE A 191 -1.19 -30.06 1.34
CA ILE A 191 -1.85 -29.12 0.43
C ILE A 191 -1.69 -29.65 -0.98
N ASP A 192 -2.81 -30.00 -1.59
CA ASP A 192 -2.85 -30.42 -3.00
C ASP A 192 -3.12 -29.19 -3.88
N VAL A 193 -2.21 -28.93 -4.81
CA VAL A 193 -2.24 -27.79 -5.71
C VAL A 193 -2.35 -28.31 -7.13
N CYS A 194 -3.46 -27.99 -7.79
CA CYS A 194 -3.69 -28.33 -9.18
C CYS A 194 -3.33 -27.15 -10.09
N ASN A 195 -2.76 -27.42 -11.26
CA ASN A 195 -2.57 -26.41 -12.29
C ASN A 195 -3.92 -25.87 -12.77
N LYS A 196 -4.07 -24.54 -12.90
CA LYS A 196 -5.22 -23.96 -13.63
C LYS A 196 -4.97 -24.15 -15.12
N GLY A 197 -5.58 -25.19 -15.67
CA GLY A 197 -5.59 -25.50 -17.10
C GLY A 197 -5.44 -27.00 -17.33
N THR A 198 -6.30 -27.57 -18.15
CA THR A 198 -6.15 -28.93 -18.65
C THR A 198 -5.17 -28.94 -19.83
N ILE A 199 -4.34 -29.97 -19.96
CA ILE A 199 -3.60 -30.22 -21.20
C ILE A 199 -4.44 -31.19 -22.02
N SER A 200 -4.72 -30.88 -23.29
CA SER A 200 -5.47 -31.83 -24.12
C SER A 200 -4.60 -33.07 -24.37
N LEU A 201 -5.19 -34.27 -24.32
CA LEU A 201 -4.50 -35.53 -24.60
C LEU A 201 -3.74 -35.46 -25.93
N LYS A 202 -4.36 -34.85 -26.94
CA LYS A 202 -3.80 -34.62 -28.27
C LYS A 202 -2.59 -33.67 -28.27
N CYS A 203 -2.59 -32.64 -27.42
CA CYS A 203 -1.47 -31.72 -27.24
C CYS A 203 -0.31 -32.42 -26.52
N PHE A 204 -0.62 -33.24 -25.51
CA PHE A 204 0.33 -34.10 -24.83
C PHE A 204 0.96 -35.12 -25.80
N GLU A 205 0.15 -35.78 -26.64
CA GLU A 205 0.60 -36.68 -27.70
C GLU A 205 1.48 -35.96 -28.74
N GLN A 206 1.18 -34.71 -29.10
CA GLN A 206 2.00 -33.90 -30.01
C GLN A 206 3.35 -33.49 -29.39
N LEU A 207 3.38 -33.23 -28.08
CA LEU A 207 4.61 -32.92 -27.34
C LEU A 207 5.48 -34.17 -27.19
N ILE A 208 4.87 -35.32 -26.85
CA ILE A 208 5.56 -36.62 -26.77
C ILE A 208 6.06 -37.08 -28.13
N SER A 209 5.25 -37.01 -29.19
CA SER A 209 5.63 -37.46 -30.54
C SER A 209 6.80 -36.66 -31.15
N LYS A 210 7.04 -35.42 -30.69
CA LYS A 210 8.22 -34.62 -31.07
C LYS A 210 9.52 -35.13 -30.43
N GLN A 211 9.45 -35.81 -29.28
CA GLN A 211 10.61 -36.46 -28.63
C GLN A 211 10.76 -37.92 -29.09
N VAL A 212 9.64 -38.61 -29.34
CA VAL A 212 9.59 -40.06 -29.54
C VAL A 212 9.77 -40.48 -31.00
N LYS A 213 10.44 -39.66 -31.83
CA LYS A 213 10.99 -40.17 -33.10
C LYS A 213 12.22 -41.05 -32.82
N LYS A 214 11.97 -42.23 -32.24
CA LYS A 214 12.57 -43.47 -32.75
C LYS A 214 11.81 -44.77 -32.47
N ASP A 215 11.15 -45.04 -31.34
CA ASP A 215 10.71 -46.44 -31.08
C ASP A 215 9.42 -46.72 -30.25
N LEU A 216 8.48 -45.78 -30.06
CA LEU A 216 7.19 -46.13 -29.41
C LEU A 216 5.98 -45.86 -30.32
N THR A 217 5.37 -46.94 -30.81
CA THR A 217 3.99 -46.94 -31.29
C THR A 217 3.02 -46.96 -30.10
N ILE A 218 2.31 -45.86 -29.89
CA ILE A 218 1.18 -45.80 -28.94
C ILE A 218 -0.08 -46.27 -29.70
N HIS A 219 -0.76 -47.29 -29.17
CA HIS A 219 -2.01 -47.80 -29.76
C HIS A 219 -3.22 -46.96 -29.26
N PRO A 220 -4.06 -46.39 -30.14
CA PRO A 220 -5.05 -45.35 -29.76
C PRO A 220 -6.31 -45.82 -29.00
N ASN A 221 -6.43 -47.10 -28.62
CA ASN A 221 -7.77 -47.68 -28.39
C ASN A 221 -8.18 -48.00 -26.94
N ASN A 222 -7.52 -47.46 -25.91
CA ASN A 222 -7.84 -47.84 -24.51
C ASN A 222 -8.06 -46.66 -23.54
N ILE A 223 -8.63 -45.55 -24.00
CA ILE A 223 -9.14 -44.52 -23.09
C ILE A 223 -10.66 -44.71 -23.02
N ASN A 224 -11.10 -45.36 -21.94
CA ASN A 224 -12.48 -45.77 -21.73
C ASN A 224 -13.25 -44.67 -20.97
N GLU A 225 -14.54 -44.49 -21.25
CA GLU A 225 -15.41 -43.47 -20.62
C GLU A 225 -15.42 -43.53 -19.07
N ASP A 226 -15.12 -44.69 -18.47
CA ASP A 226 -14.99 -44.87 -17.02
C ASP A 226 -13.84 -44.08 -16.37
N LEU A 227 -12.77 -43.79 -17.11
CA LEU A 227 -11.67 -42.96 -16.61
C LEU A 227 -12.09 -41.48 -16.50
N ILE A 228 -12.99 -41.04 -17.38
CA ILE A 228 -13.50 -39.67 -17.47
C ILE A 228 -14.44 -39.36 -16.30
N ASP A 229 -15.38 -40.27 -16.02
CA ASP A 229 -16.33 -40.13 -14.91
C ASP A 229 -15.61 -40.18 -13.56
N ASN A 230 -14.57 -41.01 -13.42
CA ASN A 230 -13.75 -41.02 -12.21
C ASN A 230 -12.93 -39.73 -12.08
N PHE A 231 -12.45 -39.16 -13.18
CA PHE A 231 -11.65 -37.94 -13.20
C PHE A 231 -12.45 -36.68 -12.82
N GLU A 232 -13.66 -36.50 -13.35
CA GLU A 232 -14.54 -35.40 -12.95
C GLU A 232 -14.96 -35.48 -11.48
N LYS A 233 -15.17 -36.70 -10.99
CA LYS A 233 -15.51 -36.97 -9.60
C LYS A 233 -14.34 -36.67 -8.67
N TRP A 234 -13.10 -36.93 -9.12
CA TRP A 234 -11.88 -36.66 -8.38
C TRP A 234 -11.54 -35.16 -8.32
N ASN A 235 -11.70 -34.42 -9.42
CA ASN A 235 -11.57 -32.95 -9.44
C ASN A 235 -12.54 -32.27 -8.45
N LYS A 236 -13.74 -32.81 -8.28
CA LYS A 236 -14.72 -32.33 -7.29
C LYS A 236 -14.35 -32.67 -5.84
N GLN A 237 -13.58 -33.73 -5.60
CA GLN A 237 -13.15 -34.18 -4.27
C GLN A 237 -11.81 -33.60 -3.82
N MET A 238 -10.90 -33.29 -4.75
CA MET A 238 -9.55 -32.72 -4.50
C MET A 238 -9.56 -31.26 -4.06
N ILE A 239 -10.69 -30.56 -4.22
CA ILE A 239 -10.88 -29.21 -3.67
C ILE A 239 -11.60 -29.35 -2.33
N SER A 240 -10.84 -29.33 -1.24
CA SER A 240 -11.47 -29.31 0.09
C SER A 240 -12.37 -28.07 0.23
N PRO A 241 -13.49 -28.15 0.96
CA PRO A 241 -14.30 -26.98 1.28
C PRO A 241 -13.46 -25.86 1.93
N GLU A 242 -12.41 -26.22 2.68
CA GLU A 242 -11.48 -25.26 3.27
C GLU A 242 -10.60 -24.56 2.24
N THR A 243 -10.23 -25.12 1.09
CA THR A 243 -9.32 -24.46 0.11
C THR A 243 -10.03 -23.75 -1.04
N ARG A 244 -11.36 -23.92 -1.16
CA ARG A 244 -12.18 -23.34 -2.25
C ARG A 244 -12.16 -21.81 -2.33
N HIS A 245 -11.95 -21.13 -1.20
CA HIS A 245 -11.85 -19.67 -1.12
C HIS A 245 -10.53 -19.12 -1.68
N LEU A 246 -9.46 -19.92 -1.70
CA LEU A 246 -8.17 -19.56 -2.30
C LEU A 246 -8.26 -19.56 -3.83
N TYR A 247 -9.11 -20.42 -4.40
CA TYR A 247 -9.25 -20.59 -5.86
C TYR A 247 -10.12 -19.50 -6.53
N GLN A 248 -11.05 -18.90 -5.77
CA GLN A 248 -11.91 -17.80 -6.25
C GLN A 248 -11.14 -16.48 -6.45
N ALA A 249 -9.89 -16.41 -5.99
CA ALA A 249 -8.94 -15.39 -6.42
C ALA A 249 -8.37 -15.75 -7.82
N SER A 250 -9.23 -15.78 -8.84
CA SER A 250 -8.79 -15.76 -10.23
C SER A 250 -8.29 -14.35 -10.58
N PHE A 251 -7.16 -13.96 -10.00
CA PHE A 251 -6.36 -12.88 -10.53
C PHE A 251 -5.42 -13.48 -11.56
N ILE A 252 -5.30 -12.84 -12.72
CA ILE A 252 -4.11 -13.03 -13.56
C ILE A 252 -2.96 -12.53 -12.68
N VAL A 253 -2.19 -13.48 -12.17
CA VAL A 253 -1.10 -13.23 -11.24
C VAL A 253 0.08 -12.69 -12.06
N PRO A 254 0.47 -11.41 -11.94
CA PRO A 254 1.76 -10.99 -12.44
C PRO A 254 2.83 -11.66 -11.59
N ASN A 255 4.00 -11.96 -12.16
CA ASN A 255 5.07 -12.85 -11.67
C ASN A 255 5.25 -13.05 -10.12
N ALA A 256 5.96 -14.12 -9.75
CA ALA A 256 6.15 -14.53 -8.35
C ALA A 256 6.56 -13.39 -7.39
N GLU A 257 7.44 -12.51 -7.86
CA GLU A 257 7.94 -11.35 -7.11
C GLU A 257 6.84 -10.32 -6.85
N GLU A 258 6.07 -9.95 -7.88
CA GLU A 258 4.95 -9.01 -7.75
C GLU A 258 3.81 -9.57 -6.90
N SER A 259 3.64 -10.89 -6.91
CA SER A 259 2.68 -11.63 -6.08
C SER A 259 3.08 -11.68 -4.62
N LEU A 260 4.34 -11.95 -4.32
CA LEU A 260 4.88 -11.86 -2.98
C LEU A 260 4.76 -10.42 -2.47
N HIS A 261 5.05 -9.42 -3.31
CA HIS A 261 4.84 -8.02 -2.97
C HIS A 261 3.37 -7.68 -2.70
N GLN A 262 2.44 -8.10 -3.55
CA GLN A 262 0.99 -7.88 -3.35
C GLN A 262 0.46 -8.61 -2.12
N TYR A 263 0.92 -9.84 -1.88
CA TYR A 263 0.56 -10.61 -0.69
C TYR A 263 1.13 -9.98 0.59
N LEU A 264 2.41 -9.56 0.59
CA LEU A 264 3.02 -8.83 1.70
C LEU A 264 2.31 -7.49 1.94
N GLN A 265 1.86 -6.81 0.88
CA GLN A 265 1.02 -5.62 0.98
C GLN A 265 -0.37 -5.94 1.57
N GLN A 266 -1.04 -6.99 1.13
CA GLN A 266 -2.33 -7.42 1.68
C GLN A 266 -2.23 -7.92 3.13
N LYS A 267 -1.16 -8.62 3.51
CA LYS A 267 -0.91 -9.05 4.89
C LYS A 267 -0.47 -7.91 5.79
N SER A 268 0.22 -6.90 5.25
CA SER A 268 0.50 -5.65 5.96
C SER A 268 -0.77 -4.86 6.31
N ILE A 269 -1.91 -5.21 5.69
CA ILE A 269 -3.24 -4.68 6.04
C ILE A 269 -3.92 -5.50 7.18
N GLN A 270 -3.45 -6.73 7.50
CA GLN A 270 -4.04 -7.59 8.54
C GLN A 270 -3.18 -7.82 9.80
N LEU A 271 -1.93 -7.33 9.83
CA LEU A 271 -1.13 -7.23 11.06
C LEU A 271 -1.42 -5.89 11.76
N SER A 272 -2.58 -5.79 12.42
CA SER A 272 -2.85 -4.65 13.30
C SER A 272 -2.03 -4.78 14.59
N GLN A 273 -0.78 -4.29 14.59
CA GLN A 273 -0.30 -3.23 15.48
C GLN A 273 1.23 -3.03 15.37
N SER A 274 1.59 -1.80 14.99
CA SER A 274 2.85 -1.06 15.18
C SER A 274 4.12 -1.52 14.42
N LYS A 275 4.27 -1.02 13.19
CA LYS A 275 5.46 -0.19 12.95
C LYS A 275 5.00 1.26 13.17
N SER A 276 5.60 1.93 14.16
CA SER A 276 5.44 3.37 14.34
C SER A 276 5.58 4.07 12.99
N LYS A 277 4.60 4.89 12.60
CA LYS A 277 4.78 5.76 11.43
C LYS A 277 5.81 6.81 11.79
N ILE A 278 6.69 7.12 10.84
CA ILE A 278 7.57 8.26 10.94
C ILE A 278 7.12 9.22 9.86
N ILE A 279 6.44 10.28 10.28
CA ILE A 279 5.72 11.20 9.42
C ILE A 279 6.55 12.47 9.26
N LEU A 280 6.93 12.79 8.03
CA LEU A 280 7.43 14.11 7.68
C LEU A 280 6.23 15.03 7.46
N VAL A 281 6.09 16.05 8.29
CA VAL A 281 5.11 17.11 8.13
C VAL A 281 5.85 18.34 7.60
N THR A 282 5.42 18.89 6.48
CA THR A 282 5.95 20.17 6.01
C THR A 282 4.97 21.29 6.37
N GLY A 283 5.43 22.46 6.79
CA GLY A 283 4.51 23.57 7.14
C GLY A 283 3.76 23.32 8.45
N GLY A 284 4.33 22.53 9.36
CA GLY A 284 3.68 22.11 10.59
C GLY A 284 3.60 23.18 11.68
N CYS A 285 4.25 24.34 11.51
CA CYS A 285 4.06 25.49 12.39
C CYS A 285 2.92 26.42 11.92
N GLY A 286 2.32 26.16 10.75
CA GLY A 286 1.11 26.84 10.28
C GLY A 286 -0.18 26.30 10.90
N PHE A 287 -1.30 26.98 10.65
CA PHE A 287 -2.62 26.70 11.27
C PHE A 287 -3.09 25.24 11.18
N ILE A 288 -3.21 24.68 9.97
CA ILE A 288 -3.73 23.31 9.79
C ILE A 288 -2.66 22.29 10.18
N GLY A 289 -1.41 22.51 9.75
CA GLY A 289 -0.29 21.62 10.02
C GLY A 289 -0.02 21.42 11.52
N SER A 290 -0.08 22.49 12.31
CA SER A 290 0.11 22.39 13.76
C SER A 290 -1.05 21.67 14.45
N THR A 291 -2.27 21.86 13.96
CA THR A 291 -3.45 21.18 14.49
C THR A 291 -3.38 19.68 14.19
N PHE A 292 -2.89 19.31 13.00
CA PHE A 292 -2.56 17.91 12.68
C PHE A 292 -1.51 17.35 13.62
N ILE A 293 -0.40 18.06 13.84
CA ILE A 293 0.69 17.61 14.71
C ILE A 293 0.20 17.41 16.14
N ASN A 294 -0.50 18.39 16.72
CA ASN A 294 -1.01 18.29 18.09
C ASN A 294 -1.93 17.09 18.27
N HIS A 295 -2.89 16.91 17.35
CA HIS A 295 -3.80 15.76 17.35
C HIS A 295 -3.04 14.43 17.24
N TRP A 296 -2.06 14.37 16.33
CA TRP A 296 -1.35 13.12 16.05
C TRP A 296 -0.41 12.71 17.18
N LEU A 297 0.31 13.66 17.80
CA LEU A 297 1.16 13.38 18.97
C LEU A 297 0.35 12.89 20.17
N GLU A 298 -0.87 13.41 20.35
CA GLU A 298 -1.77 12.97 21.42
C GLU A 298 -2.39 11.60 21.13
N THR A 299 -2.85 11.36 19.90
CA THR A 299 -3.59 10.15 19.52
C THR A 299 -2.68 8.96 19.26
N TYR A 300 -1.47 9.21 18.73
CA TYR A 300 -0.50 8.19 18.32
C TYR A 300 0.88 8.45 18.93
N PRO A 301 1.03 8.26 20.26
CA PRO A 301 2.29 8.54 20.97
C PRO A 301 3.46 7.67 20.49
N GLU A 302 3.16 6.52 19.90
CA GLU A 302 4.16 5.61 19.32
C GLU A 302 4.66 6.07 17.94
N ASP A 303 3.89 6.89 17.23
CA ASP A 303 4.31 7.46 15.95
C ASP A 303 5.25 8.65 16.19
N ARG A 304 6.16 8.90 15.23
CA ARG A 304 7.12 10.00 15.29
C ARG A 304 6.81 11.04 14.22
N ILE A 305 6.89 12.32 14.59
CA ILE A 305 6.71 13.45 13.69
C ILE A 305 8.02 14.20 13.53
N ILE A 306 8.45 14.34 12.28
CA ILE A 306 9.51 15.26 11.87
C ILE A 306 8.83 16.42 11.15
N ASN A 307 8.83 17.61 11.75
CA ASN A 307 8.24 18.80 11.17
C ASN A 307 9.34 19.64 10.50
N ILE A 308 9.19 19.94 9.21
CA ILE A 308 10.02 20.92 8.50
C ILE A 308 9.20 22.18 8.20
N ASP A 309 9.67 23.33 8.65
CA ASP A 309 8.99 24.61 8.47
C ASP A 309 10.01 25.73 8.26
N ARG A 310 9.70 26.68 7.37
CA ARG A 310 10.55 27.86 7.12
C ARG A 310 10.32 28.98 8.15
N LEU A 311 9.27 28.86 8.97
CA LEU A 311 8.81 29.88 9.92
C LEU A 311 8.42 31.19 9.23
N ASP A 312 7.60 31.08 8.20
CA ASP A 312 7.01 32.25 7.51
C ASP A 312 6.14 33.09 8.47
N PRO A 313 5.75 34.32 8.11
CA PRO A 313 5.01 35.22 9.01
C PRO A 313 3.70 34.66 9.59
N VAL A 314 3.09 33.67 8.95
CA VAL A 314 1.88 32.96 9.42
C VAL A 314 2.16 31.66 10.16
N SER A 315 3.42 31.29 10.30
CA SER A 315 3.86 30.20 11.17
C SER A 315 4.14 30.75 12.56
N ASN A 316 3.84 29.95 13.59
CA ASN A 316 4.18 30.28 14.97
C ASN A 316 4.61 29.01 15.70
N LEU A 317 5.77 29.05 16.35
CA LEU A 317 6.29 27.91 17.13
C LEU A 317 5.33 27.51 18.25
N LYS A 318 4.60 28.50 18.83
CA LYS A 318 3.61 28.30 19.88
C LYS A 318 2.41 27.46 19.41
N ASN A 319 2.22 27.31 18.09
CA ASN A 319 1.12 26.53 17.53
C ASN A 319 1.26 25.03 17.81
N VAL A 320 2.48 24.52 17.97
CA VAL A 320 2.74 23.14 18.36
C VAL A 320 2.84 23.08 19.88
N GLN A 321 1.78 22.59 20.52
CA GLN A 321 1.58 22.68 21.97
C GLN A 321 2.55 21.77 22.73
N ASN A 322 2.83 20.58 22.18
CA ASN A 322 3.71 19.58 22.79
C ASN A 322 5.07 19.52 22.07
N SER A 323 5.70 20.69 21.89
CA SER A 323 6.97 20.83 21.15
C SER A 323 8.17 20.13 21.82
N THR A 324 8.04 19.76 23.10
CA THR A 324 9.07 19.03 23.86
C THR A 324 8.86 17.52 23.88
N SER A 325 7.84 17.00 23.20
CA SER A 325 7.60 15.55 23.14
C SER A 325 8.76 14.80 22.48
N SER A 326 9.15 13.66 23.05
CA SER A 326 10.27 12.85 22.55
C SER A 326 10.07 12.29 21.15
N ASN A 327 8.82 12.17 20.71
CA ASN A 327 8.41 11.71 19.39
C ASN A 327 8.16 12.87 18.39
N TYR A 328 8.52 14.11 18.76
CA TYR A 328 8.44 15.28 17.88
C TYR A 328 9.83 15.86 17.62
N SER A 329 10.09 16.36 16.41
CA SER A 329 11.31 17.10 16.09
C SER A 329 10.99 18.18 15.07
N LEU A 330 11.34 19.44 15.38
CA LEU A 330 11.25 20.56 14.44
C LEU A 330 12.59 20.79 13.76
N ILE A 331 12.56 20.92 12.43
CA ILE A 331 13.68 21.30 11.59
C ILE A 331 13.31 22.60 10.89
N VAL A 332 14.03 23.67 11.22
CA VAL A 332 13.82 24.97 10.58
C VAL A 332 14.60 24.99 9.27
N ALA A 333 13.89 24.81 8.15
CA ALA A 333 14.48 24.76 6.82
C ALA A 333 13.42 25.00 5.73
N ASP A 334 13.89 25.42 4.55
CA ASP A 334 13.04 25.58 3.36
C ASP A 334 12.97 24.25 2.58
N ILE A 335 11.74 23.84 2.22
CA ILE A 335 11.49 22.65 1.41
C ILE A 335 12.03 22.75 -0.02
N ASN A 336 12.32 23.96 -0.49
CA ASN A 336 13.03 24.21 -1.75
C ASN A 336 14.43 23.59 -1.75
N ASN A 337 15.01 23.34 -0.57
CA ASN A 337 16.25 22.59 -0.45
C ASN A 337 15.97 21.08 -0.45
N LYS A 338 15.86 20.51 -1.66
CA LYS A 338 15.71 19.07 -1.89
C LYS A 338 16.72 18.21 -1.10
N ASP A 339 17.96 18.64 -0.99
CA ASP A 339 19.01 17.84 -0.34
C ASP A 339 18.80 17.74 1.17
N ILE A 340 18.33 18.81 1.82
CA ILE A 340 17.88 18.77 3.22
C ILE A 340 16.69 17.84 3.35
N VAL A 341 15.68 17.98 2.49
CA VAL A 341 14.47 17.12 2.54
C VAL A 341 14.85 15.64 2.39
N LEU A 342 15.72 15.31 1.42
CA LEU A 342 16.23 13.96 1.21
C LEU A 342 17.06 13.46 2.40
N HIS A 343 17.89 14.32 2.98
CA HIS A 343 18.67 13.99 4.18
C HIS A 343 17.75 13.62 5.35
N LEU A 344 16.72 14.42 5.62
CA LEU A 344 15.74 14.14 6.66
C LEU A 344 15.01 12.81 6.42
N MET A 345 14.60 12.55 5.18
CA MET A 345 13.97 11.29 4.80
C MET A 345 14.86 10.08 5.12
N LYS A 346 16.14 10.14 4.77
CA LYS A 346 17.12 9.08 5.03
C LYS A 346 17.45 8.94 6.52
N GLN A 347 17.74 10.05 7.19
CA GLN A 347 18.17 10.10 8.58
C GLN A 347 17.10 9.53 9.51
N TYR A 348 15.84 9.95 9.34
CA TYR A 348 14.75 9.55 10.21
C TYR A 348 14.00 8.31 9.70
N ASN A 349 14.41 7.75 8.55
CA ASN A 349 13.71 6.64 7.89
C ASN A 349 12.20 6.91 7.75
N ILE A 350 11.87 8.09 7.21
CA ILE A 350 10.50 8.55 7.02
C ILE A 350 9.70 7.50 6.24
N THR A 351 8.44 7.29 6.63
CA THR A 351 7.53 6.37 5.93
C THR A 351 6.35 7.10 5.30
N HIS A 352 5.93 8.22 5.87
CA HIS A 352 4.77 9.00 5.41
C HIS A 352 5.13 10.47 5.28
N ILE A 353 4.48 11.17 4.36
CA ILE A 353 4.62 12.62 4.20
C ILE A 353 3.22 13.24 4.22
N VAL A 354 3.02 14.28 5.03
CA VAL A 354 1.83 15.12 4.99
C VAL A 354 2.28 16.55 4.67
N HIS A 355 2.00 16.97 3.43
CA HIS A 355 2.54 18.17 2.83
C HIS A 355 1.56 19.34 2.98
N PHE A 356 1.69 20.14 4.06
CA PHE A 356 0.91 21.38 4.27
C PHE A 356 1.64 22.66 3.82
N ALA A 357 2.94 22.60 3.52
CA ALA A 357 3.73 23.80 3.27
C ALA A 357 3.27 24.48 1.99
N VAL A 358 2.86 25.74 2.12
CA VAL A 358 2.29 26.53 1.03
C VAL A 358 2.35 28.01 1.39
N GLN A 359 2.59 28.86 0.40
CA GLN A 359 2.34 30.30 0.44
C GLN A 359 0.89 30.54 0.04
N ALA A 360 0.04 30.99 0.98
CA ALA A 360 -1.43 31.12 0.79
C ALA A 360 -1.98 32.55 1.00
N HIS A 361 -1.12 33.57 0.93
CA HIS A 361 -1.50 34.97 1.13
C HIS A 361 -2.02 35.63 -0.16
N LEU A 362 -3.32 35.56 -0.42
CA LEU A 362 -3.91 36.11 -1.65
C LEU A 362 -3.56 37.59 -1.90
N ASP A 363 -3.43 38.44 -0.88
CA ASP A 363 -3.09 39.86 -1.07
C ASP A 363 -1.66 40.08 -1.62
N ASN A 364 -0.73 39.16 -1.33
CA ASN A 364 0.63 39.21 -1.87
C ASN A 364 0.71 38.73 -3.34
N THR A 365 -0.35 38.09 -3.85
CA THR A 365 -0.36 37.54 -5.22
C THR A 365 -0.34 38.62 -6.31
N PHE A 366 -0.84 39.82 -6.02
CA PHE A 366 -0.88 40.92 -6.97
C PHE A 366 0.42 41.75 -7.01
N GLY A 367 1.27 41.64 -5.98
CA GLY A 367 2.54 42.37 -5.87
C GLY A 367 3.78 41.54 -6.24
N ASN A 368 3.81 40.24 -5.91
CA ASN A 368 4.93 39.35 -6.25
C ASN A 368 4.47 37.87 -6.38
N SER A 369 3.74 37.56 -7.45
CA SER A 369 3.20 36.22 -7.73
C SER A 369 4.27 35.13 -7.93
N VAL A 370 5.50 35.49 -8.29
CA VAL A 370 6.60 34.52 -8.54
C VAL A 370 6.92 33.71 -7.29
N THR A 371 6.87 34.35 -6.11
CA THR A 371 7.12 33.70 -4.81
C THR A 371 6.17 32.53 -4.54
N PHE A 372 4.95 32.56 -5.08
CA PHE A 372 4.00 31.44 -5.00
C PHE A 372 4.45 30.26 -5.85
N THR A 373 4.97 30.52 -7.06
CA THR A 373 5.52 29.47 -7.91
C THR A 373 6.73 28.80 -7.23
N GLU A 374 7.62 29.60 -6.65
CA GLU A 374 8.79 29.09 -5.92
C GLU A 374 8.37 28.25 -4.71
N SER A 375 7.47 28.76 -3.86
CA SER A 375 7.07 28.06 -2.65
C SER A 375 6.17 26.84 -2.93
N ASN A 376 5.17 27.00 -3.80
CA ASN A 376 4.11 26.00 -3.97
C ASN A 376 4.49 24.98 -5.03
N VAL A 377 4.98 25.42 -6.20
CA VAL A 377 5.32 24.52 -7.31
C VAL A 377 6.70 23.92 -7.11
N TYR A 378 7.73 24.77 -7.00
CA TYR A 378 9.11 24.30 -6.86
C TYR A 378 9.35 23.60 -5.51
N GLY A 379 8.77 24.12 -4.42
CA GLY A 379 8.80 23.45 -3.11
C GLY A 379 8.18 22.05 -3.15
N THR A 380 6.95 21.92 -3.68
CA THR A 380 6.32 20.60 -3.85
C THR A 380 7.18 19.68 -4.72
N HIS A 381 7.72 20.20 -5.83
CA HIS A 381 8.58 19.42 -6.72
C HIS A 381 9.84 18.90 -6.02
N SER A 382 10.46 19.73 -5.17
CA SER A 382 11.64 19.36 -4.38
C SER A 382 11.33 18.22 -3.41
N VAL A 383 10.18 18.27 -2.73
CA VAL A 383 9.74 17.18 -1.83
C VAL A 383 9.42 15.90 -2.63
N LEU A 384 8.76 16.02 -3.78
CA LEU A 384 8.45 14.87 -4.64
C LEU A 384 9.71 14.19 -5.18
N GLU A 385 10.70 14.97 -5.61
CA GLU A 385 11.97 14.44 -6.12
C GLU A 385 12.79 13.79 -5.00
N ALA A 386 12.81 14.39 -3.81
CA ALA A 386 13.42 13.76 -2.62
C ALA A 386 12.72 12.43 -2.27
N ALA A 387 11.38 12.40 -2.30
CA ALA A 387 10.59 11.19 -2.06
C ALA A 387 10.87 10.10 -3.10
N ARG A 388 11.00 10.49 -4.39
CA ARG A 388 11.33 9.59 -5.50
C ARG A 388 12.72 8.96 -5.31
N ILE A 389 13.74 9.77 -5.01
CA ILE A 389 15.12 9.29 -4.78
C ILE A 389 15.18 8.39 -3.54
N TYR A 390 14.42 8.72 -2.50
CA TYR A 390 14.41 7.96 -1.25
C TYR A 390 13.70 6.60 -1.38
N GLY A 391 12.61 6.52 -2.16
CA GLY A 391 12.00 5.25 -2.60
C GLY A 391 11.26 4.43 -1.53
N LYS A 392 11.14 4.92 -0.28
CA LYS A 392 10.48 4.20 0.83
C LYS A 392 9.17 4.83 1.32
N ILE A 393 8.67 5.86 0.64
CA ILE A 393 7.43 6.53 1.04
C ILE A 393 6.23 5.63 0.77
N GLN A 394 5.51 5.30 1.84
CA GLN A 394 4.31 4.46 1.83
C GLN A 394 3.06 5.26 1.50
N LYS A 395 3.02 6.54 1.89
CA LYS A 395 1.92 7.44 1.58
C LYS A 395 2.37 8.91 1.60
N PHE A 396 2.08 9.63 0.52
CA PHE A 396 2.28 11.06 0.36
C PHE A 396 0.92 11.76 0.32
N ILE A 397 0.58 12.55 1.34
CA ILE A 397 -0.64 13.35 1.32
C ILE A 397 -0.29 14.78 0.92
N HIS A 398 -0.82 15.22 -0.21
CA HIS A 398 -0.77 16.60 -0.67
C HIS A 398 -2.01 17.34 -0.22
N ILE A 399 -1.83 18.43 0.52
CA ILE A 399 -2.94 19.31 0.91
C ILE A 399 -3.12 20.38 -0.15
N SER A 400 -4.34 20.46 -0.66
CA SER A 400 -4.78 21.37 -1.71
C SER A 400 -6.05 22.11 -1.25
N THR A 401 -6.67 22.85 -2.15
CA THR A 401 -7.84 23.71 -1.91
C THR A 401 -8.92 23.47 -2.95
N ASP A 402 -10.17 23.82 -2.65
CA ASP A 402 -11.26 23.87 -3.62
C ASP A 402 -11.12 25.00 -4.66
N GLU A 403 -10.31 26.03 -4.39
CA GLU A 403 -10.06 27.12 -5.35
C GLU A 403 -9.46 26.65 -6.68
N VAL A 404 -8.82 25.46 -6.70
CA VAL A 404 -8.28 24.86 -7.92
C VAL A 404 -9.36 24.55 -8.97
N TYR A 405 -10.62 24.39 -8.56
CA TYR A 405 -11.73 24.19 -9.49
C TYR A 405 -12.22 25.49 -10.14
N GLY A 406 -11.88 26.64 -9.55
CA GLY A 406 -12.46 27.93 -9.95
C GLY A 406 -13.89 28.13 -9.44
N GLU A 407 -14.53 29.19 -9.92
CA GLU A 407 -15.88 29.57 -9.50
C GLU A 407 -16.96 28.65 -10.08
N THR A 408 -18.01 28.39 -9.29
CA THR A 408 -19.20 27.68 -9.73
C THR A 408 -20.48 28.50 -9.57
N ALA A 409 -21.23 28.64 -10.66
CA ALA A 409 -22.54 29.30 -10.67
C ALA A 409 -23.66 28.44 -10.08
N ALA A 410 -23.53 27.10 -10.14
CA ALA A 410 -24.56 26.17 -9.64
C ALA A 410 -23.97 24.80 -9.29
N GLY A 411 -24.54 24.16 -8.28
CA GLY A 411 -24.07 22.85 -7.80
C GLY A 411 -22.76 22.93 -7.02
N SER A 412 -22.09 21.78 -6.90
CA SER A 412 -20.83 21.62 -6.18
C SER A 412 -19.89 20.72 -6.97
N TYR A 413 -18.60 21.06 -6.96
CA TYR A 413 -17.58 20.28 -7.65
C TYR A 413 -17.32 18.93 -6.95
N GLN A 414 -17.12 17.92 -7.78
CA GLN A 414 -16.66 16.57 -7.45
C GLN A 414 -15.20 16.40 -7.87
N GLU A 415 -14.55 15.35 -7.38
CA GLU A 415 -13.13 15.07 -7.61
C GLU A 415 -12.76 14.86 -9.09
N THR A 416 -13.76 14.52 -9.92
CA THR A 416 -13.63 14.29 -11.37
C THR A 416 -13.72 15.58 -12.20
N ASN A 417 -14.15 16.69 -11.61
CA ASN A 417 -14.24 17.95 -12.33
C ASN A 417 -12.84 18.49 -12.69
N LEU A 418 -12.78 19.19 -13.83
CA LEU A 418 -11.54 19.80 -14.32
C LEU A 418 -11.12 20.97 -13.42
N LEU A 419 -9.80 21.16 -13.32
CA LEU A 419 -9.23 22.32 -12.64
C LEU A 419 -9.34 23.55 -13.54
N ASN A 420 -9.76 24.67 -12.96
CA ASN A 420 -9.89 25.96 -13.64
C ASN A 420 -9.56 27.12 -12.68
N PRO A 421 -8.33 27.17 -12.13
CA PRO A 421 -7.96 28.17 -11.14
C PRO A 421 -8.02 29.58 -11.72
N LEU A 422 -8.55 30.54 -10.96
CA LEU A 422 -8.79 31.92 -11.42
C LEU A 422 -7.86 32.97 -10.79
N ASN A 423 -7.01 32.56 -9.83
CA ASN A 423 -6.02 33.43 -9.20
C ASN A 423 -4.62 32.79 -9.17
N PRO A 424 -3.53 33.57 -9.06
CA PRO A 424 -2.16 33.04 -9.11
C PRO A 424 -1.86 32.00 -8.03
N TYR A 425 -2.43 32.16 -6.83
CA TYR A 425 -2.28 31.17 -5.76
C TYR A 425 -2.89 29.82 -6.16
N ALA A 426 -4.18 29.79 -6.50
CA ALA A 426 -4.89 28.58 -6.93
C ALA A 426 -4.22 27.92 -8.15
N ALA A 427 -3.68 28.72 -9.08
CA ALA A 427 -2.94 28.22 -10.23
C ALA A 427 -1.67 27.46 -9.83
N THR A 428 -0.91 27.97 -8.85
CA THR A 428 0.28 27.27 -8.35
C THR A 428 -0.06 25.99 -7.59
N ILE A 429 -1.19 25.93 -6.88
CA ILE A 429 -1.65 24.70 -6.22
C ILE A 429 -2.10 23.66 -7.25
N ALA A 430 -2.86 24.07 -8.28
CA ALA A 430 -3.23 23.19 -9.38
C ALA A 430 -1.99 22.63 -10.12
N ALA A 431 -0.97 23.45 -10.33
CA ALA A 431 0.31 23.01 -10.89
C ALA A 431 1.02 21.97 -9.99
N ALA A 432 1.05 22.20 -8.67
CA ALA A 432 1.59 21.24 -7.72
C ALA A 432 0.81 19.91 -7.73
N GLU A 433 -0.52 19.93 -7.84
CA GLU A 433 -1.33 18.72 -7.98
C GLU A 433 -0.98 17.91 -9.24
N PHE A 434 -0.78 18.60 -10.38
CA PHE A 434 -0.35 17.93 -11.61
C PHE A 434 1.01 17.26 -11.46
N LEU A 435 1.96 17.88 -10.75
CA LEU A 435 3.24 17.26 -10.43
C LEU A 435 3.05 16.03 -9.54
N VAL A 436 2.29 16.12 -8.46
CA VAL A 436 2.01 14.98 -7.56
C VAL A 436 1.42 13.80 -8.35
N LYS A 437 0.42 14.07 -9.20
CA LYS A 437 -0.21 13.06 -10.06
C LYS A 437 0.80 12.46 -11.03
N SER A 438 1.57 13.29 -11.74
CA SER A 438 2.60 12.83 -12.68
C SER A 438 3.63 11.94 -11.99
N TYR A 439 4.08 12.28 -10.78
CA TYR A 439 5.02 11.47 -10.02
C TYR A 439 4.43 10.12 -9.62
N GLY A 440 3.15 10.08 -9.26
CA GLY A 440 2.44 8.82 -9.03
C GLY A 440 2.38 7.94 -10.27
N GLU A 441 2.11 8.52 -11.45
CA GLU A 441 2.04 7.75 -12.69
C GLU A 441 3.40 7.25 -13.18
N SER A 442 4.38 8.16 -13.25
CA SER A 442 5.72 7.91 -13.77
C SER A 442 6.61 7.10 -12.82
N PHE A 443 6.52 7.35 -11.50
CA PHE A 443 7.45 6.78 -10.52
C PHE A 443 6.78 5.93 -9.45
N LYS A 444 5.50 5.63 -9.65
CA LYS A 444 4.69 4.78 -8.76
C LYS A 444 4.55 5.29 -7.32
N LEU A 445 4.77 6.58 -7.08
CA LEU A 445 4.55 7.21 -5.78
C LEU A 445 3.11 6.99 -5.31
N LEU A 446 2.97 6.49 -4.08
CA LEU A 446 1.68 6.31 -3.43
C LEU A 446 1.22 7.63 -2.81
N TYR A 447 0.30 8.33 -3.48
CA TYR A 447 -0.15 9.66 -3.05
C TYR A 447 -1.65 9.73 -2.77
N CYS A 448 -2.08 10.72 -2.01
CA CYS A 448 -3.47 11.20 -1.95
C CYS A 448 -3.45 12.72 -2.09
N ILE A 449 -4.40 13.29 -2.82
CA ILE A 449 -4.60 14.74 -2.88
C ILE A 449 -5.86 15.06 -2.08
N VAL A 450 -5.77 16.03 -1.18
CA VAL A 450 -6.88 16.42 -0.30
C VAL A 450 -7.23 17.87 -0.56
N ARG A 451 -8.36 18.12 -1.24
CA ARG A 451 -8.83 19.47 -1.58
C ARG A 451 -9.76 19.96 -0.49
N LEU A 452 -9.32 20.97 0.25
CA LEU A 452 -10.05 21.53 1.39
C LEU A 452 -10.90 22.73 0.96
N SER A 453 -12.15 22.80 1.45
CA SER A 453 -12.91 24.05 1.50
C SER A 453 -12.33 25.02 2.54
N ASN A 454 -12.94 26.21 2.73
CA ASN A 454 -12.47 27.20 3.68
C ASN A 454 -12.41 26.64 5.12
N VAL A 455 -11.18 26.39 5.58
CA VAL A 455 -10.93 25.89 6.94
C VAL A 455 -10.90 27.03 7.94
N TYR A 456 -11.51 26.84 9.13
CA TYR A 456 -11.47 27.81 10.22
C TYR A 456 -11.32 27.14 11.59
N GLY A 457 -10.79 27.87 12.57
CA GLY A 457 -10.57 27.36 13.91
C GLY A 457 -9.54 28.12 14.76
N PRO A 458 -9.24 27.59 15.96
CA PRO A 458 -8.15 28.06 16.82
C PRO A 458 -6.80 28.17 16.10
N ARG A 459 -5.96 29.14 16.46
CA ARG A 459 -4.61 29.35 15.85
C ARG A 459 -4.63 29.65 14.35
N GLN A 460 -5.73 30.12 13.78
CA GLN A 460 -5.72 30.69 12.44
C GLN A 460 -5.09 32.09 12.48
N HIS A 461 -4.33 32.49 11.47
CA HIS A 461 -3.73 33.83 11.47
C HIS A 461 -4.81 34.92 11.36
N PHE A 462 -4.63 36.05 12.06
CA PHE A 462 -5.62 37.14 12.17
C PHE A 462 -5.95 37.82 10.84
N GLU A 463 -5.17 37.61 9.79
CA GLU A 463 -5.50 38.10 8.45
C GLU A 463 -6.71 37.42 7.82
N LYS A 464 -7.06 36.21 8.29
CA LYS A 464 -8.18 35.45 7.73
C LYS A 464 -9.48 36.03 8.30
N ILE A 465 -10.54 35.97 7.51
CA ILE A 465 -11.80 36.69 7.78
C ILE A 465 -12.39 36.43 9.18
N ILE A 466 -12.54 35.17 9.59
CA ILE A 466 -13.13 34.81 10.89
C ILE A 466 -12.29 35.35 12.05
N PRO A 467 -10.97 35.08 12.15
CA PRO A 467 -10.17 35.61 13.24
C PRO A 467 -10.01 37.14 13.18
N ALA A 468 -9.92 37.75 12.00
CA ALA A 468 -9.93 39.21 11.84
C ALA A 468 -11.18 39.82 12.48
N PHE A 469 -12.35 39.29 12.14
CA PHE A 469 -13.62 39.80 12.65
C PHE A 469 -13.78 39.57 14.15
N ILE A 470 -13.36 38.41 14.66
CA ILE A 470 -13.37 38.16 16.10
C ILE A 470 -12.49 39.19 16.82
N ASN A 471 -11.25 39.38 16.36
CA ASN A 471 -10.31 40.32 16.96
C ASN A 471 -10.84 41.77 16.94
N ASN A 472 -11.34 42.24 15.80
CA ASN A 472 -11.89 43.59 15.68
C ASN A 472 -13.09 43.78 16.62
N LEU A 473 -14.01 42.81 16.69
CA LEU A 473 -15.14 42.89 17.61
C LEU A 473 -14.72 42.88 19.08
N LEU A 474 -13.71 42.09 19.46
CA LEU A 474 -13.17 42.09 20.82
C LEU A 474 -12.54 43.44 21.18
N LYS A 475 -11.92 44.13 20.21
CA LYS A 475 -11.36 45.48 20.36
C LYS A 475 -12.39 46.61 20.22
N GLY A 476 -13.64 46.29 19.89
CA GLY A 476 -14.67 47.30 19.63
C GLY A 476 -14.53 48.02 18.29
N GLU A 477 -13.67 47.53 17.41
CA GLU A 477 -13.40 48.05 16.07
C GLU A 477 -14.48 47.64 15.06
N LYS A 478 -14.49 48.31 13.90
CA LYS A 478 -15.41 48.01 12.81
C LYS A 478 -14.98 46.78 12.03
N LEU A 479 -15.96 46.07 11.48
CA LEU A 479 -15.74 44.99 10.53
C LEU A 479 -15.64 45.58 9.12
N LYS A 480 -14.49 45.36 8.46
CA LYS A 480 -14.28 45.82 7.10
C LYS A 480 -14.51 44.65 6.12
N ILE A 481 -15.46 44.81 5.21
CA ILE A 481 -15.84 43.84 4.18
C ILE A 481 -15.39 44.36 2.81
N HIS A 482 -14.79 43.48 2.01
CA HIS A 482 -14.43 43.80 0.63
C HIS A 482 -15.62 43.66 -0.32
N GLY A 483 -15.86 44.68 -1.14
CA GLY A 483 -17.02 44.72 -2.03
C GLY A 483 -18.34 44.76 -1.24
N ASP A 484 -19.33 43.98 -1.67
CA ASP A 484 -20.65 43.89 -1.01
C ASP A 484 -20.76 42.75 0.02
N GLY A 485 -19.71 41.92 0.16
CA GLY A 485 -19.70 40.76 1.05
C GLY A 485 -20.58 39.59 0.62
N SER A 486 -21.09 39.59 -0.62
CA SER A 486 -21.94 38.51 -1.15
C SER A 486 -21.19 37.22 -1.47
N GLN A 487 -19.85 37.26 -1.49
CA GLN A 487 -19.02 36.11 -1.83
C GLN A 487 -19.24 34.95 -0.87
N THR A 488 -19.59 33.78 -1.40
CA THR A 488 -19.93 32.59 -0.62
C THR A 488 -18.86 31.51 -0.67
N ARG A 489 -18.67 30.81 0.44
CA ARG A 489 -17.75 29.68 0.58
C ARG A 489 -18.38 28.61 1.47
N LEU A 490 -17.96 27.35 1.29
CA LEU A 490 -18.22 26.30 2.27
C LEU A 490 -17.19 26.38 3.39
N TYR A 491 -17.65 26.33 4.64
CA TYR A 491 -16.77 26.39 5.82
C TYR A 491 -16.70 25.07 6.55
N ILE A 492 -15.48 24.62 6.84
CA ILE A 492 -15.23 23.41 7.63
C ILE A 492 -14.33 23.72 8.83
N TYR A 493 -14.69 23.16 9.97
CA TYR A 493 -13.91 23.33 11.20
C TYR A 493 -12.64 22.48 11.16
N VAL A 494 -11.52 23.04 11.63
CA VAL A 494 -10.18 22.44 11.48
C VAL A 494 -10.05 21.03 12.06
N GLU A 495 -10.70 20.71 13.18
CA GLU A 495 -10.67 19.36 13.75
C GLU A 495 -11.33 18.32 12.82
N ASP A 496 -12.37 18.70 12.07
CA ASP A 496 -13.00 17.82 11.08
C ASP A 496 -12.07 17.55 9.91
N VAL A 497 -11.27 18.55 9.50
CA VAL A 497 -10.20 18.39 8.51
C VAL A 497 -9.15 17.41 9.01
N ILE A 498 -8.71 17.52 10.27
CA ILE A 498 -7.71 16.60 10.83
C ILE A 498 -8.23 15.17 10.88
N ARG A 499 -9.49 14.96 11.32
CA ARG A 499 -10.14 13.63 11.27
C ARG A 499 -10.25 13.09 9.84
N ALA A 500 -10.43 13.96 8.85
CA ALA A 500 -10.44 13.56 7.44
C ALA A 500 -9.05 13.08 6.99
N ILE A 501 -8.01 13.86 7.26
CA ILE A 501 -6.61 13.51 6.92
C ILE A 501 -6.22 12.21 7.62
N GLU A 502 -6.55 12.05 8.90
CA GLU A 502 -6.36 10.81 9.65
C GLU A 502 -7.07 9.63 9.00
N THR A 503 -8.34 9.79 8.62
CA THR A 503 -9.10 8.74 7.92
C THR A 503 -8.42 8.36 6.59
N ILE A 504 -7.91 9.34 5.83
CA ILE A 504 -7.22 9.10 4.56
C ILE A 504 -5.85 8.44 4.79
N LEU A 505 -5.12 8.81 5.85
CA LEU A 505 -3.87 8.17 6.23
C LEU A 505 -4.07 6.68 6.52
N HIS A 506 -5.12 6.30 7.22
CA HIS A 506 -5.37 4.90 7.57
C HIS A 506 -6.10 4.10 6.49
N LYS A 507 -7.15 4.67 5.90
CA LYS A 507 -8.10 3.95 5.02
C LYS A 507 -8.13 4.45 3.58
N GLY A 508 -7.52 5.62 3.32
CA GLY A 508 -7.52 6.23 2.00
C GLY A 508 -6.82 5.37 0.97
N LYS A 509 -7.48 5.17 -0.16
CA LYS A 509 -6.95 4.54 -1.36
C LYS A 509 -5.90 5.49 -1.96
N THR A 510 -4.73 4.95 -2.28
CA THR A 510 -3.67 5.71 -2.96
C THR A 510 -4.09 6.09 -4.37
N ARG A 511 -3.45 7.11 -4.93
CA ARG A 511 -3.76 7.75 -6.22
C ARG A 511 -5.19 8.24 -6.33
N THR A 512 -5.74 8.71 -5.21
CA THR A 512 -7.12 9.18 -5.12
C THR A 512 -7.13 10.63 -4.63
N ILE A 513 -8.07 11.40 -5.17
CA ILE A 513 -8.36 12.76 -4.74
C ILE A 513 -9.53 12.69 -3.76
N TYR A 514 -9.51 13.51 -2.72
CA TYR A 514 -10.54 13.60 -1.70
C TYR A 514 -10.97 15.06 -1.52
N ASN A 515 -12.24 15.36 -1.82
CA ASN A 515 -12.83 16.67 -1.49
C ASN A 515 -13.33 16.69 -0.05
N ILE A 516 -12.83 17.65 0.74
CA ILE A 516 -13.20 17.84 2.15
C ILE A 516 -13.86 19.22 2.31
N GLY A 517 -15.17 19.22 2.05
CA GLY A 517 -16.06 20.37 2.19
C GLY A 517 -16.82 20.38 3.51
N GLY A 518 -17.13 21.58 4.00
CA GLY A 518 -18.20 21.77 5.00
C GLY A 518 -19.60 21.63 4.38
N GLU A 519 -20.62 21.59 5.24
CA GLU A 519 -22.02 21.51 4.79
C GLU A 519 -22.69 22.88 4.65
N ASN A 520 -22.09 23.93 5.23
CA ASN A 520 -22.68 25.26 5.31
C ASN A 520 -22.01 26.20 4.32
N GLU A 521 -22.77 26.63 3.32
CA GLU A 521 -22.38 27.70 2.42
C GLU A 521 -22.78 29.04 3.04
N LEU A 522 -21.79 29.89 3.31
CA LEU A 522 -22.00 31.17 3.98
C LEU A 522 -21.31 32.29 3.21
N SER A 523 -21.98 33.43 3.14
CA SER A 523 -21.36 34.66 2.64
C SER A 523 -20.48 35.32 3.69
N VAL A 524 -19.59 36.20 3.24
CA VAL A 524 -18.79 37.08 4.12
C VAL A 524 -19.69 37.88 5.07
N ILE A 525 -20.82 38.41 4.56
CA ILE A 525 -21.78 39.17 5.37
C ILE A 525 -22.52 38.30 6.39
N ASP A 526 -22.82 37.03 6.07
CA ASP A 526 -23.43 36.10 7.02
C ASP A 526 -22.52 35.84 8.23
N ILE A 527 -21.22 35.67 7.98
CA ILE A 527 -20.22 35.48 9.03
C ILE A 527 -20.11 36.71 9.92
N ALA A 528 -20.01 37.90 9.31
CA ALA A 528 -19.96 39.16 10.06
C ALA A 528 -21.17 39.31 10.98
N LYS A 529 -22.39 39.06 10.47
CA LYS A 529 -23.62 39.13 11.26
C LYS A 529 -23.68 38.08 12.37
N LYS A 530 -23.28 36.84 12.09
CA LYS A 530 -23.22 35.77 13.09
C LYS A 530 -22.24 36.10 14.23
N LEU A 531 -21.06 36.60 13.90
CA LEU A 531 -20.05 37.02 14.89
C LEU A 531 -20.51 38.21 15.71
N LEU A 532 -21.07 39.25 15.05
CA LEU A 532 -21.60 40.43 15.73
C LEU A 532 -22.67 40.04 16.75
N LYS A 533 -23.63 39.19 16.36
CA LYS A 533 -24.69 38.69 17.26
C LYS A 533 -24.13 37.94 18.47
N LYS A 534 -23.01 37.23 18.34
CA LYS A 534 -22.39 36.45 19.43
C LYS A 534 -21.49 37.27 20.35
N LEU A 535 -20.85 38.32 19.83
CA LEU A 535 -19.83 39.09 20.56
C LEU A 535 -20.31 40.47 21.03
N GLN A 536 -21.22 41.10 20.29
CA GLN A 536 -21.77 42.44 20.57
C GLN A 536 -23.27 42.47 20.20
N PRO A 537 -24.12 41.68 20.89
CA PRO A 537 -25.53 41.51 20.54
C PRO A 537 -26.35 42.81 20.54
N ASP A 538 -25.90 43.81 21.30
CA ASP A 538 -26.59 45.10 21.43
C ASP A 538 -26.27 46.09 20.30
N LYS A 539 -25.28 45.79 19.45
CA LYS A 539 -24.90 46.67 18.35
C LYS A 539 -25.67 46.38 17.07
N ILE A 540 -26.03 47.44 16.35
CA ILE A 540 -26.72 47.36 15.07
C ILE A 540 -25.68 47.10 13.96
N PRO A 541 -25.91 46.13 13.04
CA PRO A 541 -24.95 45.79 11.99
C PRO A 541 -24.43 46.98 11.16
N ASN A 542 -25.31 47.93 10.82
CA ASN A 542 -24.95 49.07 9.99
C ASN A 542 -23.95 50.04 10.66
N ASP A 543 -23.84 50.01 11.99
CA ASP A 543 -22.91 50.87 12.73
C ASP A 543 -21.50 50.28 12.79
N VAL A 544 -21.40 48.95 12.68
CA VAL A 544 -20.19 48.16 12.89
C VAL A 544 -19.59 47.65 11.58
N ILE A 545 -20.41 47.32 10.60
CA ILE A 545 -19.97 46.76 9.31
C ILE A 545 -19.76 47.90 8.32
N THR A 546 -18.58 47.90 7.69
CA THR A 546 -18.16 48.87 6.67
C THR A 546 -17.70 48.13 5.42
N TYR A 547 -17.84 48.78 4.27
CA TYR A 547 -17.49 48.22 2.97
C TYR A 547 -16.39 49.05 2.32
N ASP A 548 -15.48 48.41 1.59
CA ASP A 548 -14.55 49.09 0.67
C ASP A 548 -14.81 48.69 -0.79
N GLU A 549 -14.06 49.30 -1.70
CA GLU A 549 -14.21 49.08 -3.15
C GLU A 549 -13.95 47.62 -3.59
N GLY A 550 -13.40 46.78 -2.70
CA GLY A 550 -13.04 45.40 -2.99
C GLY A 550 -11.72 45.27 -3.75
N ARG A 551 -11.41 44.04 -4.19
CA ARG A 551 -10.24 43.77 -5.03
C ARG A 551 -10.63 43.86 -6.50
N ALA A 552 -9.66 44.14 -7.37
CA ALA A 552 -9.86 44.19 -8.83
C ALA A 552 -10.49 42.89 -9.40
N PHE A 553 -10.20 41.76 -8.77
CA PHE A 553 -10.83 40.47 -9.05
C PHE A 553 -11.14 39.77 -7.72
N THR A 554 -12.34 39.22 -7.59
CA THR A 554 -12.73 38.40 -6.44
C THR A 554 -13.76 37.38 -6.87
N GLU A 555 -13.48 36.13 -6.55
CA GLU A 555 -14.30 35.01 -6.94
C GLU A 555 -15.60 34.94 -6.15
N LYS A 556 -16.72 34.72 -6.87
CA LYS A 556 -18.04 34.81 -6.26
C LYS A 556 -18.38 33.65 -5.36
N ARG A 557 -18.16 32.44 -5.84
CA ARG A 557 -18.63 31.23 -5.16
C ARG A 557 -17.69 30.04 -5.39
N TYR A 558 -17.24 29.44 -4.30
CA TYR A 558 -16.63 28.12 -4.30
C TYR A 558 -17.51 27.13 -3.56
N SER A 559 -17.70 25.97 -4.15
CA SER A 559 -18.49 24.90 -3.56
C SER A 559 -17.99 23.54 -4.06
N THR A 560 -17.58 22.70 -3.12
CA THR A 560 -17.18 21.30 -3.32
C THR A 560 -18.00 20.38 -2.45
N THR A 561 -18.41 19.23 -2.97
CA THR A 561 -19.14 18.25 -2.17
C THR A 561 -18.20 17.27 -1.46
N SER A 562 -18.39 17.08 -0.17
CA SER A 562 -17.86 15.96 0.63
C SER A 562 -18.94 14.90 0.93
N THR A 563 -20.20 15.19 0.64
CA THR A 563 -21.38 14.36 0.97
C THR A 563 -21.68 13.29 -0.08
N SER A 564 -20.93 13.27 -1.18
CA SER A 564 -21.04 12.27 -2.26
C SER A 564 -19.69 11.87 -2.87
N GLY A 565 -18.56 12.29 -2.26
CA GLY A 565 -17.20 12.08 -2.78
C GLY A 565 -16.48 10.86 -2.20
N ALA A 566 -15.21 10.69 -2.57
CA ALA A 566 -14.40 9.52 -2.20
C ALA A 566 -14.26 9.37 -0.68
N ILE A 567 -14.27 10.48 0.06
CA ILE A 567 -14.14 10.50 1.52
C ILE A 567 -15.32 9.83 2.23
N LYS A 568 -16.53 9.94 1.67
CA LYS A 568 -17.73 9.31 2.24
C LYS A 568 -17.63 7.78 2.21
N SER A 569 -16.99 7.22 1.19
CA SER A 569 -16.78 5.77 1.09
C SER A 569 -15.90 5.21 2.21
N LEU A 570 -15.11 6.08 2.87
CA LEU A 570 -14.28 5.74 4.03
C LEU A 570 -15.05 5.83 5.37
N GLY A 571 -16.34 6.20 5.33
CA GLY A 571 -17.19 6.38 6.52
C GLY A 571 -16.96 7.69 7.25
N TRP A 572 -16.20 8.62 6.69
CA TRP A 572 -15.98 9.93 7.29
C TRP A 572 -17.18 10.86 7.06
N LYS A 573 -17.47 11.68 8.06
CA LYS A 573 -18.45 12.75 8.02
C LYS A 573 -18.00 13.91 8.91
N THR A 574 -18.53 15.09 8.63
CA THR A 574 -18.45 16.24 9.53
C THR A 574 -19.08 15.88 10.87
N ASN A 575 -18.44 16.30 11.96
CA ASN A 575 -18.95 16.11 13.32
C ASN A 575 -19.32 17.44 13.96
N ILE A 576 -18.62 18.52 13.60
CA ILE A 576 -18.75 19.81 14.25
C ILE A 576 -19.55 20.72 13.32
N SER A 577 -20.72 21.16 13.80
CA SER A 577 -21.53 22.13 13.08
C SER A 577 -20.82 23.49 12.98
N PHE A 578 -21.20 24.31 12.00
CA PHE A 578 -20.58 25.62 11.84
C PHE A 578 -20.68 26.47 13.12
N ASP A 579 -21.87 26.55 13.72
CA ASP A 579 -22.10 27.37 14.91
C ASP A 579 -21.37 26.84 16.16
N GLU A 580 -21.19 25.52 16.30
CA GLU A 580 -20.36 24.92 17.35
C GLU A 580 -18.88 25.26 17.16
N GLY A 581 -18.34 25.03 15.97
CA GLY A 581 -16.96 25.36 15.64
C GLY A 581 -16.69 26.86 15.79
N LEU A 582 -17.67 27.71 15.45
CA LEU A 582 -17.57 29.16 15.60
C LEU A 582 -17.49 29.56 17.07
N ASN A 583 -18.27 28.92 17.95
CA ASN A 583 -18.18 29.15 19.40
C ASN A 583 -16.82 28.73 19.96
N LYS A 584 -16.30 27.55 19.58
CA LYS A 584 -14.95 27.08 19.97
C LYS A 584 -13.87 28.06 19.51
N THR A 585 -13.99 28.54 18.28
CA THR A 585 -13.06 29.53 17.70
C THR A 585 -13.10 30.84 18.48
N ILE A 586 -14.30 31.40 18.73
CA ILE A 586 -14.47 32.62 19.53
C ILE A 586 -13.85 32.47 20.91
N GLN A 587 -14.13 31.37 21.60
CA GLN A 587 -13.63 31.13 22.95
C GLN A 587 -12.10 31.12 22.97
N TRP A 588 -11.49 30.43 22.00
CA TRP A 588 -10.04 30.39 21.90
C TRP A 588 -9.42 31.78 21.73
N TYR A 589 -9.95 32.63 20.84
CA TYR A 589 -9.43 34.01 20.68
C TYR A 589 -9.69 34.90 21.90
N LYS A 590 -10.78 34.69 22.65
CA LYS A 590 -11.01 35.41 23.91
C LYS A 590 -9.93 35.10 24.94
N GLU A 591 -9.48 33.85 24.99
CA GLU A 591 -8.45 33.36 25.91
C GLU A 591 -7.02 33.69 25.44
N HIS A 592 -6.83 33.99 24.15
CA HIS A 592 -5.53 34.12 23.50
C HIS A 592 -5.41 35.40 22.65
N GLN A 593 -5.84 36.55 23.17
CA GLN A 593 -5.90 37.82 22.41
C GLN A 593 -4.52 38.28 21.86
N ASP A 594 -3.44 38.03 22.61
CA ASP A 594 -2.08 38.47 22.24
C ASP A 594 -1.26 37.38 21.54
N TYR A 595 -1.90 36.30 21.09
CA TYR A 595 -1.20 35.10 20.60
C TYR A 595 -0.32 35.35 19.38
N TRP A 596 -0.77 36.25 18.50
CA TRP A 596 -0.09 36.61 17.26
C TRP A 596 0.72 37.90 17.36
N ILE A 597 0.71 38.56 18.52
CA ILE A 597 1.59 39.71 18.77
C ILE A 597 3.00 39.16 18.98
N LYS A 598 3.93 39.53 18.09
CA LYS A 598 5.33 39.11 18.22
C LYS A 598 5.93 39.74 19.46
N ASP A 599 6.87 39.06 20.11
CA ASP A 599 7.45 39.55 21.37
C ASP A 599 8.23 40.88 21.17
N ASP A 600 8.67 41.19 19.94
CA ASP A 600 9.24 42.49 19.56
C ASP A 600 8.19 43.63 19.49
N ASP A 601 6.92 43.32 19.27
CA ASP A 601 5.80 44.28 19.26
C ASP A 601 5.26 44.56 20.68
N LYS A 602 5.76 43.84 21.70
CA LYS A 602 5.40 44.01 23.11
C LYS A 602 6.29 45.00 23.86
N ILE A 603 7.32 45.52 23.20
CA ILE A 603 8.16 46.61 23.71
C ILE A 603 7.62 47.92 23.11
N VAL A 604 6.60 48.50 23.76
CA VAL A 604 6.22 49.91 23.59
C VAL A 604 6.26 50.58 24.95
#